data_AF-A0A3A4RF78-F1
#
_entry.id   AF-A0A3A4RF78-F1
#
_cell.length_a   1.000
_cell.length_b   1.000
_cell.length_c   1.000
_cell.angle_alpha   90.00
_cell.angle_beta   90.00
_cell.angle_gamma   90.00
#
_symmetry.space_group_name_H-M   'P 1'
#
loop_
_entity.id
_entity.type
_entity.pdbx_description
1 polymer ?
#
loop_
_entity_poly.entity_id
_entity_poly.type
_entity_poly.pdbx_seq_one_letter_code
_entity_poly.pdbx_strand_id
1 'polypeptide(L)'
;MSIDAILIAPAQLQALQSTEPVVVIDTRDADTFAAGHIPGAVNLREVFTYLATSTPEGLQALKATFAAALGAAGLSGKETAVFY
;
A
#
# COMPACT_ATOMS: atom_id res chain seq x y z
N MET A 1 -17.92 -4.58 4.83
CA MET A 1 -18.36 -5.53 3.78
C MET A 1 -17.08 -6.24 3.39
N SER A 2 -16.89 -7.54 3.68
CA SER A 2 -15.61 -8.17 3.33
C SER A 2 -15.44 -8.13 1.82
N ILE A 3 -14.41 -7.44 1.33
CA ILE A 3 -14.05 -7.51 -0.08
C ILE A 3 -13.28 -8.82 -0.27
N ASP A 4 -13.97 -9.84 -0.77
CA ASP A 4 -13.34 -11.09 -1.22
C ASP A 4 -12.68 -10.94 -2.60
N ALA A 5 -12.74 -9.74 -3.21
CA ALA A 5 -12.23 -9.46 -4.54
C ALA A 5 -10.85 -8.80 -4.50
N ILE A 6 -9.90 -9.36 -5.25
CA ILE A 6 -8.52 -8.85 -5.37
C ILE A 6 -8.48 -7.47 -6.07
N LEU A 7 -9.47 -7.17 -6.93
CA LEU A 7 -9.59 -5.92 -7.67
C LEU A 7 -10.93 -5.26 -7.38
N ILE A 8 -10.93 -3.92 -7.30
CA ILE A 8 -12.12 -3.11 -7.05
C ILE A 8 -12.22 -1.95 -8.03
N ALA A 9 -13.44 -1.52 -8.32
CA ALA A 9 -13.73 -0.33 -9.10
C ALA A 9 -13.59 0.96 -8.25
N PRO A 10 -13.40 2.14 -8.87
CA PRO A 10 -13.29 3.40 -8.13
C PRO A 10 -14.46 3.71 -7.19
N ALA A 11 -15.70 3.39 -7.60
CA ALA A 11 -16.88 3.57 -6.77
C ALA A 11 -16.87 2.67 -5.52
N GLN A 12 -16.28 1.48 -5.62
CA GLN A 12 -16.14 0.57 -4.48
C GLN A 12 -15.06 1.07 -3.51
N LEU A 13 -13.95 1.62 -4.01
CA LEU A 13 -12.94 2.27 -3.15
C LEU A 13 -13.55 3.42 -2.35
N GLN A 14 -14.31 4.29 -3.01
CA GLN A 14 -14.99 5.42 -2.35
C GLN A 14 -15.94 4.95 -1.24
N ALA A 15 -16.71 3.89 -1.50
CA ALA A 15 -17.60 3.29 -0.51
C ALA A 15 -16.81 2.67 0.66
N LEU A 16 -15.72 1.96 0.36
CA LEU A 16 -14.89 1.29 1.36
C LEU A 16 -14.27 2.28 2.35
N GLN A 17 -13.70 3.38 1.83
CA GLN A 17 -13.13 4.47 2.65
C GLN A 17 -14.15 5.09 3.61
N SER A 18 -15.45 4.92 3.37
CA SER A 18 -16.52 5.43 4.22
C SER A 18 -17.00 4.43 5.28
N THR A 19 -16.61 3.15 5.15
CA THR A 19 -17.15 2.06 5.99
C THR A 19 -16.11 1.39 6.88
N GLU A 20 -14.84 1.45 6.51
CA GLU A 20 -13.76 0.77 7.22
C GLU A 20 -12.43 1.52 7.02
N PRO A 21 -11.41 1.28 7.87
CA PRO A 21 -10.14 1.95 7.71
C PRO A 21 -9.39 1.39 6.48
N VAL A 22 -9.01 2.30 5.58
CA VAL A 22 -8.35 1.98 4.31
C VAL A 22 -7.09 2.83 4.20
N VAL A 23 -6.00 2.21 3.76
CA VAL A 23 -4.79 2.91 3.32
C VAL A 23 -4.67 2.79 1.82
N VAL A 24 -4.76 3.92 1.12
CA VAL A 24 -4.61 3.98 -0.34
C VAL A 24 -3.15 4.24 -0.68
N ILE A 25 -2.56 3.37 -1.49
CA ILE A 25 -1.13 3.36 -1.76
C ILE A 25 -0.91 3.60 -3.25
N ASP A 26 -0.20 4.67 -3.56
CA ASP A 26 0.26 4.99 -4.90
C ASP A 26 1.68 4.48 -5.11
N THR A 27 1.88 3.62 -6.11
CA THR A 27 3.18 2.99 -6.38
C THR A 27 4.01 3.70 -7.45
N ARG A 28 3.49 4.81 -8.02
CA ARG A 28 4.17 5.61 -9.04
C ARG A 28 5.36 6.37 -8.45
N ASP A 29 6.17 6.98 -9.30
CA ASP A 29 7.23 7.89 -8.86
C ASP A 29 6.68 9.14 -8.18
N ALA A 30 7.54 9.78 -7.39
CA ALA A 30 7.19 10.91 -6.55
C ALA A 30 6.68 12.12 -7.37
N ASP A 31 7.25 12.37 -8.55
CA ASP A 31 6.84 13.48 -9.41
C ASP A 31 5.42 13.26 -9.95
N THR A 32 5.10 12.03 -10.36
CA THR A 32 3.77 11.65 -10.81
C THR A 32 2.74 11.73 -9.68
N PHE A 33 3.10 11.29 -8.47
CA PHE A 33 2.24 11.45 -7.29
C PHE A 33 2.00 12.93 -6.95
N ALA A 34 3.06 13.75 -6.96
CA ALA A 34 2.98 15.18 -6.66
C ALA A 34 2.15 15.96 -7.70
N ALA A 35 2.17 15.54 -8.97
CA ALA A 35 1.35 16.12 -10.03
C ALA A 35 -0.16 15.88 -9.81
N GLY A 36 -0.52 14.81 -9.11
CA GLY A 36 -1.90 14.50 -8.73
C GLY A 36 -2.09 13.06 -8.26
N HIS A 37 -2.80 12.91 -7.15
CA HIS A 37 -3.09 11.62 -6.53
C HIS A 37 -4.48 11.62 -5.88
N ILE A 38 -4.97 10.42 -5.55
CA ILE A 38 -6.21 10.26 -4.78
C ILE A 38 -6.03 10.89 -3.40
N PRO A 39 -6.95 11.76 -2.93
CA PRO A 39 -6.82 12.39 -1.62
C PRO A 39 -6.63 11.39 -0.48
N GLY A 40 -5.63 11.64 0.38
CA GLY A 40 -5.27 10.76 1.49
C GLY A 40 -4.41 9.55 1.11
N ALA A 41 -4.06 9.38 -0.18
CA ALA A 41 -3.12 8.35 -0.59
C ALA A 41 -1.69 8.64 -0.10
N VAL A 42 -0.92 7.58 0.10
CA VAL A 42 0.51 7.63 0.43
C VAL A 42 1.33 7.09 -0.73
N ASN A 43 2.42 7.78 -1.08
CA ASN A 43 3.35 7.32 -2.12
C ASN A 43 4.34 6.32 -1.54
N LEU A 44 4.38 5.10 -2.07
CA LEU A 44 5.20 4.01 -1.53
C LEU A 44 5.87 3.17 -2.63
N ARG A 45 6.75 3.81 -3.40
CA ARG A 45 7.52 3.14 -4.46
C ARG A 45 8.59 2.18 -3.94
N GLU A 46 9.22 2.52 -2.82
CA GLU A 46 10.40 1.85 -2.26
C GLU A 46 10.19 0.35 -1.95
N VAL A 47 8.96 -0.07 -1.65
CA VAL A 47 8.63 -1.44 -1.27
C VAL A 47 9.00 -2.46 -2.36
N PHE A 48 9.02 -2.07 -3.63
CA PHE A 48 9.30 -2.99 -4.74
C PHE A 48 10.77 -3.05 -5.17
N THR A 49 11.63 -2.19 -4.62
CA THR A 49 13.03 -2.09 -5.06
C THR A 49 13.91 -3.26 -4.61
N TYR A 50 13.51 -4.01 -3.56
CA TYR A 50 14.37 -5.01 -2.89
C TYR A 50 13.88 -6.46 -3.00
N LEU A 51 12.96 -6.76 -3.92
CA LEU A 51 12.28 -8.07 -4.03
C LEU A 51 13.15 -9.23 -4.56
N ALA A 52 14.39 -8.99 -4.97
CA ALA A 52 15.23 -9.99 -5.64
C ALA A 52 16.08 -10.88 -4.70
N THR A 53 15.89 -10.81 -3.38
CA THR A 53 16.76 -11.51 -2.42
C THR A 53 16.15 -12.83 -1.94
N SER A 54 16.85 -13.95 -2.14
CA SER A 54 16.36 -15.31 -1.83
C SER A 54 17.10 -16.00 -0.68
N THR A 55 18.06 -15.34 -0.03
CA THR A 55 18.73 -15.86 1.16
C THR A 55 17.85 -15.67 2.41
N PRO A 56 18.02 -16.49 3.47
CA PRO A 56 17.32 -16.29 4.73
C PRO A 56 17.49 -14.87 5.31
N GLU A 57 18.71 -14.34 5.27
CA GLU A 57 19.02 -12.99 5.75
C GLU A 57 18.35 -11.92 4.89
N GLY A 58 18.34 -12.13 3.56
CA GLY A 58 17.68 -11.26 2.61
C GLY A 58 16.17 -11.20 2.81
N LEU A 59 15.53 -12.35 3.06
CA LEU A 59 14.10 -12.41 3.37
C LEU A 59 13.77 -11.73 4.70
N GLN A 60 14.65 -11.81 5.70
CA GLN A 60 14.45 -11.10 6.98
C GLN A 60 14.60 -9.58 6.80
N ALA A 61 15.59 -9.12 6.04
CA ALA A 61 15.75 -7.71 5.71
C ALA A 61 14.54 -7.18 4.90
N LEU A 62 14.05 -7.98 3.94
CA LEU A 62 12.84 -7.67 3.18
C LEU A 62 11.63 -7.46 4.11
N LYS A 63 11.37 -8.42 5.00
CA LYS A 63 10.25 -8.32 5.96
C LYS A 63 10.38 -7.11 6.87
N ALA A 64 11.57 -6.82 7.39
CA ALA A 64 11.81 -5.65 8.23
C ALA A 64 11.54 -4.34 7.47
N THR A 65 12.01 -4.26 6.22
CA THR A 65 11.78 -3.11 5.34
C THR A 65 10.29 -2.92 5.06
N PHE A 66 9.58 -3.99 4.73
CA PHE A 66 8.14 -3.94 4.47
C PHE A 66 7.37 -3.52 5.72
N ALA A 67 7.71 -4.09 6.89
CA ALA A 67 7.05 -3.74 8.14
C ALA A 67 7.25 -2.25 8.48
N ALA A 68 8.46 -1.72 8.30
CA ALA A 68 8.74 -0.29 8.55
C ALA A 68 8.00 0.61 7.54
N ALA A 69 8.08 0.30 6.25
CA ALA A 69 7.50 1.09 5.17
C ALA A 69 5.96 1.11 5.24
N LEU A 70 5.33 -0.07 5.38
CA LEU A 70 3.88 -0.20 5.50
C LEU A 70 3.38 0.37 6.84
N GLY A 71 4.14 0.17 7.93
CA GLY A 71 3.81 0.76 9.23
C GLY A 71 3.83 2.29 9.20
N ALA A 72 4.83 2.90 8.56
CA ALA A 72 4.90 4.35 8.35
C ALA A 72 3.76 4.87 7.44
N ALA A 73 3.28 4.04 6.52
CA ALA A 73 2.10 4.30 5.69
C ALA A 73 0.76 4.14 6.45
N GLY A 74 0.78 3.71 7.72
CA GLY A 74 -0.41 3.56 8.56
C GLY A 74 -1.01 2.15 8.57
N LEU A 75 -0.33 1.14 8.02
CA LEU A 75 -0.79 -0.25 8.07
C LEU A 75 -0.32 -0.92 9.37
N SER A 76 -1.27 -1.13 10.29
CA SER A 76 -1.09 -1.89 11.53
C SER A 76 -1.53 -3.36 11.40
N GLY A 77 -2.17 -3.71 10.28
CA GLY A 77 -2.80 -5.01 10.03
C GLY A 77 -4.31 -5.01 10.33
N LYS A 78 -4.90 -3.85 10.66
CA LYS A 78 -6.35 -3.69 10.83
C LYS A 78 -7.02 -3.01 9.63
N GLU A 79 -6.21 -2.34 8.81
CA GLU A 79 -6.65 -1.54 7.68
C GLU A 79 -6.56 -2.36 6.39
N THR A 80 -7.50 -2.10 5.48
CA THR A 80 -7.43 -2.66 4.13
C THR A 80 -6.47 -1.83 3.29
N ALA A 81 -5.42 -2.45 2.76
CA ALA A 81 -4.49 -1.81 1.83
C ALA A 81 -5.05 -1.86 0.41
N VAL A 82 -5.14 -0.72 -0.27
CA VAL A 82 -5.55 -0.64 -1.69
C VAL A 82 -4.44 0.02 -2.49
N PHE A 83 -3.88 -0.73 -3.45
CA PHE A 83 -2.85 -0.24 -4.37
C PHE A 83 -3.47 0.23 -5.68
N TYR A 84 -2.93 1.30 -6.26
CA TYR A 84 -3.31 1.78 -7.59
C TYR A 84 -2.11 2.31 -8.40
#